data_AF-A0A2T0SVX3-F1
#
_entry.id   AF-A0A2T0SVX3-F1
#
_cell.length_a   1.000
_cell.length_b   1.000
_cell.length_c   1.000
_cell.angle_alpha   90.00
_cell.angle_beta   90.00
_cell.angle_gamma   90.00
#
_symmetry.space_group_name_H-M   'P 1'
#
loop_
_entity.id
_entity.type
_entity.pdbx_description
1 polymer ?
#
loop_
_entity_poly.entity_id
_entity_poly.type
_entity_poly.pdbx_seq_one_letter_code
_entity_poly.pdbx_strand_id
1 'polypeptide(L)'
;MPGNKARLIVDTNLWISFLLTNNYVKLDQLLNKQLATLLFSDRLFAEFIDVACRPKFRKFFSLDDLNELTYQLRNRAEFIDVSSVVVECRDEKDDFLLALAVDGRATHLITGDKDLLDMQQFRETRILTIAEYLVGGPE
;
A
#
# COMPACT_ATOMS: atom_id res chain seq x y z
N MET A 1 -15.97 20.78 -8.54
CA MET A 1 -16.32 19.37 -8.32
C MET A 1 -15.54 18.93 -7.09
N PRO A 2 -16.12 18.31 -6.05
CA PRO A 2 -15.30 17.84 -4.94
C PRO A 2 -14.35 16.80 -5.54
N GLY A 3 -13.05 17.13 -5.63
CA GLY A 3 -12.04 16.28 -6.24
C GLY A 3 -12.04 14.95 -5.51
N ASN A 4 -12.34 13.87 -6.21
CA ASN A 4 -12.51 12.57 -5.59
C ASN A 4 -11.14 12.14 -5.03
N LYS A 5 -11.02 12.15 -3.70
CA LYS A 5 -9.77 11.89 -3.00
C LYS A 5 -9.25 10.50 -3.38
N ALA A 6 -7.96 10.39 -3.72
CA ALA A 6 -7.38 9.12 -4.15
C ALA A 6 -7.53 8.06 -3.05
N ARG A 7 -7.87 6.83 -3.41
CA ARG A 7 -7.97 5.69 -2.49
C ARG A 7 -6.87 4.71 -2.84
N LEU A 8 -5.86 4.63 -1.98
CA LEU A 8 -4.59 3.99 -2.28
C LEU A 8 -4.44 2.69 -1.51
N ILE A 9 -4.02 1.64 -2.20
CA ILE A 9 -3.43 0.46 -1.58
C ILE A 9 -1.92 0.55 -1.81
N VAL A 10 -1.13 0.26 -0.79
CA VAL A 10 0.33 0.20 -0.90
C VAL A 10 0.78 -1.18 -0.47
N ASP A 11 1.48 -1.85 -1.37
CA ASP A 11 2.06 -3.17 -1.17
C ASP A 11 3.02 -3.22 0.05
N THR A 12 3.01 -4.34 0.76
CA THR A 12 3.95 -4.72 1.83
C THR A 12 5.40 -4.36 1.50
N ASN A 13 5.86 -4.69 0.29
CA ASN A 13 7.27 -4.50 -0.09
C ASN A 13 7.70 -3.01 -0.07
N LEU A 14 6.77 -2.10 -0.34
CA LEU A 14 7.05 -0.66 -0.29
C LEU A 14 7.12 -0.16 1.15
N TRP A 15 6.29 -0.67 2.06
CA TRP A 15 6.38 -0.36 3.49
C TRP A 15 7.74 -0.73 4.08
N ILE A 16 8.24 -1.91 3.71
CA ILE A 16 9.58 -2.35 4.09
C ILE A 16 10.63 -1.44 3.48
N SER A 17 10.50 -1.06 2.20
CA SER A 17 11.42 -0.13 1.56
C SER A 17 11.49 1.24 2.28
N PHE A 18 10.35 1.76 2.76
CA PHE A 18 10.32 3.01 3.53
C PHE A 18 11.09 2.88 4.85
N LEU A 19 10.90 1.79 5.59
CA LEU A 19 11.66 1.52 6.82
C LEU A 19 13.16 1.39 6.55
N LEU A 20 13.54 0.71 5.46
CA LEU A 20 14.96 0.51 5.10
C LEU A 20 15.67 1.80 4.68
N THR A 21 14.95 2.70 4.01
CA THR A 21 15.52 3.94 3.46
C THR A 21 15.37 5.14 4.39
N ASN A 22 14.62 4.99 5.48
CA ASN A 22 14.27 6.08 6.40
C ASN A 22 13.64 7.29 5.67
N ASN A 23 12.97 7.03 4.54
CA ASN A 23 12.48 8.07 3.64
C ASN A 23 11.06 8.52 4.03
N TYR A 24 10.98 9.12 5.22
CA TYR A 24 9.72 9.62 5.77
C TYR A 24 9.09 10.75 4.94
N VAL A 25 9.87 11.45 4.11
CA VAL A 25 9.36 12.52 3.24
C VAL A 25 8.39 11.96 2.19
N LYS A 26 8.78 10.88 1.48
CA LYS A 26 7.90 10.23 0.51
C LYS A 26 6.67 9.61 1.20
N LEU A 27 6.88 9.08 2.40
CA LEU A 27 5.81 8.54 3.21
C LEU A 27 4.80 9.62 3.59
N ASP A 28 5.25 10.78 4.09
CA ASP A 28 4.37 11.88 4.48
C ASP A 28 3.58 12.45 3.30
N GLN A 29 4.20 12.52 2.12
CA GLN A 29 3.50 12.89 0.88
C GLN A 29 2.36 11.92 0.56
N LEU A 30 2.60 10.62 0.72
CA LEU A 30 1.60 9.57 0.45
C LEU A 30 0.53 9.51 1.54
N LEU A 31 0.90 9.75 2.80
CA LEU A 31 0.00 9.78 3.97
C LEU A 31 -0.76 11.10 4.12
N ASN A 32 -0.52 12.10 3.27
CA ASN A 32 -1.20 13.38 3.36
C ASN A 32 -2.71 13.20 3.10
N LYS A 33 -3.51 13.28 4.18
CA LYS A 33 -4.96 13.07 4.17
C LYS A 33 -5.72 14.10 3.33
N GLN A 34 -5.12 15.17 2.82
CA GLN A 34 -5.79 16.04 1.84
C GLN A 34 -5.74 15.47 0.42
N LEU A 35 -4.77 14.60 0.12
CA LEU A 35 -4.52 14.08 -1.22
C LEU A 35 -5.04 12.64 -1.39
N ALA A 36 -4.92 11.80 -0.34
CA ALA A 36 -5.26 10.39 -0.43
C ALA A 36 -5.78 9.77 0.87
N THR A 37 -6.58 8.71 0.73
CA THR A 37 -7.02 7.81 1.80
C THR A 37 -6.31 6.49 1.58
N LEU A 38 -5.51 6.08 2.56
CA LEU A 38 -4.80 4.81 2.53
C LEU A 38 -5.75 3.68 2.95
N LEU A 39 -5.73 2.58 2.22
CA LEU A 39 -6.55 1.40 2.46
C LEU A 39 -5.66 0.25 2.92
N PHE A 40 -6.09 -0.45 3.96
CA PHE A 40 -5.49 -1.69 4.43
C PHE A 40 -6.56 -2.75 4.62
N SER A 41 -6.19 -4.00 4.44
CA SER A 41 -6.87 -5.13 5.08
C SER A 41 -6.04 -5.60 6.27
N ASP A 42 -6.66 -6.32 7.20
CA ASP A 42 -5.90 -6.96 8.27
C ASP A 42 -4.88 -7.98 7.73
N ARG A 43 -5.18 -8.62 6.59
CA ARG A 43 -4.23 -9.50 5.89
C ARG A 43 -2.99 -8.73 5.41
N LEU A 44 -3.17 -7.63 4.70
CA LEU A 44 -2.06 -6.79 4.21
C LEU A 44 -1.21 -6.27 5.37
N PHE A 45 -1.88 -5.82 6.44
CA PHE A 45 -1.18 -5.31 7.61
C PHE A 45 -0.41 -6.41 8.35
N ALA A 46 -0.99 -7.60 8.52
CA ALA A 46 -0.32 -8.72 9.15
C ALA A 46 0.90 -9.18 8.34
N GLU A 47 0.81 -9.22 7.01
CA GLU A 47 1.92 -9.54 6.13
C GLU A 47 3.05 -8.53 6.28
N PHE A 48 2.73 -7.23 6.32
CA PHE A 48 3.70 -6.19 6.59
C PHE A 48 4.44 -6.40 7.93
N ILE A 49 3.72 -6.68 9.02
CA ILE A 49 4.34 -6.95 10.32
C ILE A 49 5.23 -8.20 10.28
N ASP A 50 4.76 -9.29 9.67
CA ASP A 50 5.55 -10.53 9.53
C ASP A 50 6.86 -10.27 8.78
N VAL A 51 6.77 -9.58 7.63
CA VAL A 51 7.93 -9.26 6.82
C VAL A 51 8.88 -8.35 7.58
N ALA A 52 8.38 -7.30 8.24
CA ALA A 52 9.20 -6.36 9.00
C ALA A 52 9.93 -7.01 10.19
N CYS A 53 9.32 -8.03 10.83
CA CYS A 53 9.90 -8.73 11.96
C CYS A 53 11.02 -9.73 11.60
N ARG A 54 11.26 -9.99 10.30
CA ARG A 54 12.25 -10.98 9.86
C ARG A 54 13.67 -10.62 10.33
N PRO A 55 14.49 -11.59 10.80
CA PRO A 55 15.81 -11.32 11.36
C PRO A 55 16.75 -10.49 10.46
N LYS A 56 16.63 -10.66 9.14
CA LYS A 56 17.43 -9.90 8.15
C LYS A 56 17.20 -8.39 8.20
N PHE A 57 16.05 -7.93 8.72
CA PHE A 57 15.70 -6.52 8.77
C PHE A 57 16.03 -5.82 10.09
N ARG A 58 16.27 -6.57 11.17
CA ARG A 58 16.57 -6.04 12.52
C ARG A 58 17.79 -5.11 12.59
N LYS A 59 18.66 -5.15 11.58
CA LYS A 59 19.87 -4.30 11.50
C LYS A 59 19.63 -2.95 10.82
N PHE A 60 18.46 -2.73 10.21
CA PHE A 60 18.18 -1.53 9.42
C PHE A 60 17.25 -0.55 10.14
N PHE A 61 16.31 -1.05 10.94
CA PHE A 61 15.40 -0.24 11.73
C PHE A 61 15.14 -0.91 13.09
N SER A 62 14.84 -0.09 14.08
CA SER A 62 14.52 -0.55 15.44
C SER A 62 13.07 -1.01 15.55
N LEU A 63 12.74 -1.68 16.67
CA LEU A 63 11.35 -1.99 16.98
C LEU A 63 10.54 -0.72 17.22
N ASP A 64 11.15 0.35 17.73
CA ASP A 64 10.49 1.62 17.96
C ASP A 64 10.10 2.30 16.63
N ASP A 65 10.96 2.23 15.61
CA ASP A 65 10.64 2.73 14.26
C ASP A 65 9.45 1.98 13.64
N LEU A 66 9.42 0.65 13.81
CA LEU A 66 8.30 -0.17 13.35
C LEU A 66 7.01 0.15 14.12
N ASN A 67 7.09 0.30 15.45
CA ASN A 67 5.95 0.63 16.30
C ASN A 67 5.37 2.01 15.96
N GLU A 68 6.22 3.01 15.73
CA GLU A 68 5.79 4.35 15.32
C GLU A 68 5.08 4.30 13.97
N LEU A 69 5.69 3.66 12.96
CA LEU A 69 5.08 3.55 11.64
C LEU A 69 3.72 2.82 11.71
N THR A 70 3.66 1.68 12.39
CA THR A 70 2.43 0.89 12.51
C THR A 70 1.32 1.64 13.24
N TYR A 71 1.67 2.41 14.27
CA TYR A 71 0.75 3.31 14.96
C TYR A 71 0.21 4.40 14.03
N GLN A 72 1.08 5.05 13.23
CA GLN A 72 0.64 6.04 12.26
C GLN A 72 -0.28 5.44 11.19
N LEU A 73 0.05 4.25 10.68
CA LEU A 73 -0.77 3.56 9.68
C LEU A 73 -2.15 3.20 10.24
N ARG A 74 -2.23 2.64 11.44
CA ARG A 74 -3.51 2.31 12.09
C ARG A 74 -4.41 3.54 12.31
N ASN A 75 -3.82 4.70 12.60
CA ASN A 75 -4.57 5.96 12.81
C ASN A 75 -4.92 6.73 11.53
N ARG A 76 -4.20 6.47 10.43
CA ARG A 76 -4.36 7.22 9.17
C ARG A 76 -5.05 6.44 8.06
N ALA A 77 -4.96 5.11 8.07
CA ALA A 77 -5.59 4.25 7.08
C ALA A 77 -7.04 3.89 7.42
N GLU A 78 -7.80 3.57 6.38
CA GLU A 78 -9.10 2.94 6.44
C GLU A 78 -8.90 1.43 6.34
N PHE A 79 -9.35 0.68 7.35
CA PHE A 79 -9.29 -0.78 7.35
C PHE A 79 -10.57 -1.34 6.72
N ILE A 80 -10.38 -2.10 5.65
CA ILE A 80 -11.43 -2.71 4.86
C ILE A 80 -11.52 -4.19 5.21
N ASP A 81 -12.72 -4.64 5.54
CA ASP A 81 -13.03 -6.06 5.65
C ASP A 81 -13.20 -6.63 4.25
N VAL A 82 -12.30 -7.53 3.85
CA VAL A 82 -12.24 -8.07 2.49
C VAL A 82 -13.08 -9.34 2.44
N SER A 83 -14.12 -9.31 1.64
CA SER A 83 -15.07 -10.41 1.44
C SER A 83 -15.14 -10.86 -0.03
N SER A 84 -14.69 -10.01 -0.96
CA SER A 84 -14.55 -10.36 -2.37
C SER A 84 -13.51 -11.45 -2.57
N VAL A 85 -13.82 -12.37 -3.49
CA VAL A 85 -12.86 -13.37 -3.98
C VAL A 85 -12.48 -12.98 -5.40
N VAL A 86 -11.18 -12.83 -5.64
CA VAL A 86 -10.59 -12.54 -6.95
C VAL A 86 -9.65 -13.68 -7.28
N VAL A 87 -9.64 -14.12 -8.54
CA VAL A 87 -8.72 -15.13 -9.08
C VAL A 87 -8.32 -14.66 -10.48
N GLU A 88 -7.59 -13.55 -10.54
CA GLU A 88 -7.29 -12.83 -11.79
C GLU A 88 -5.78 -12.58 -11.93
N CYS A 89 -5.01 -12.62 -10.84
CA CYS A 89 -3.57 -12.49 -10.89
C CYS A 89 -2.92 -13.81 -11.33
N ARG A 90 -1.72 -13.71 -11.93
CA ARG A 90 -0.90 -14.89 -12.24
C ARG A 90 -0.30 -15.52 -10.98
N ASP A 91 0.02 -14.70 -9.98
CA ASP A 91 0.34 -15.16 -8.63
C ASP A 91 -0.89 -15.03 -7.74
N GLU A 92 -1.48 -16.16 -7.37
CA GLU A 92 -2.65 -16.26 -6.48
C GLU A 92 -2.41 -15.57 -5.12
N LYS A 93 -1.15 -15.34 -4.76
CA LYS A 93 -0.80 -14.62 -3.52
C LYS A 93 -1.18 -13.15 -3.57
N ASP A 94 -1.29 -12.54 -4.74
CA ASP A 94 -1.60 -11.12 -4.89
C ASP A 94 -3.08 -10.84 -5.12
N ASP A 95 -3.89 -11.87 -5.35
CA ASP A 95 -5.33 -11.74 -5.56
C ASP A 95 -6.03 -11.03 -4.40
N PHE A 96 -5.51 -11.11 -3.18
CA PHE A 96 -6.07 -10.38 -2.04
C PHE A 96 -5.87 -8.86 -2.13
N LEU A 97 -4.83 -8.37 -2.81
CA LEU A 97 -4.63 -6.95 -3.09
C LEU A 97 -5.70 -6.46 -4.07
N LEU A 98 -6.01 -7.29 -5.09
CA LEU A 98 -7.09 -7.01 -6.03
C LEU A 98 -8.46 -7.08 -5.35
N ALA A 99 -8.69 -8.05 -4.47
CA ALA A 99 -9.91 -8.13 -3.67
C ALA A 99 -10.08 -6.90 -2.75
N LEU A 100 -9.01 -6.47 -2.08
CA LEU A 100 -8.98 -5.22 -1.32
C LEU A 100 -9.27 -4.01 -2.21
N ALA A 101 -8.80 -4.02 -3.46
CA ALA A 101 -9.08 -2.96 -4.41
C ALA A 101 -10.58 -2.89 -4.76
N VAL A 102 -11.25 -4.03 -4.90
CA VAL A 102 -12.70 -4.10 -5.11
C VAL A 102 -13.46 -3.58 -3.89
N ASP A 103 -13.26 -4.19 -2.73
CA ASP A 103 -14.07 -3.90 -1.54
C ASP A 103 -13.77 -2.50 -0.99
N GLY A 104 -12.51 -2.08 -1.08
CA GLY A 104 -12.05 -0.77 -0.68
C GLY A 104 -12.34 0.33 -1.71
N ARG A 105 -12.85 -0.01 -2.90
CA ARG A 105 -13.02 0.92 -4.03
C ARG A 105 -11.73 1.72 -4.30
N ALA A 106 -10.61 1.01 -4.36
CA ALA A 106 -9.30 1.62 -4.55
C ALA A 106 -9.22 2.25 -5.94
N THR A 107 -8.72 3.47 -6.01
CA THR A 107 -8.43 4.12 -7.30
C THR A 107 -7.03 3.79 -7.77
N HIS A 108 -6.11 3.50 -6.85
CA HIS A 108 -4.75 3.09 -7.20
C HIS A 108 -4.24 1.97 -6.29
N LEU A 109 -3.45 1.08 -6.88
CA LEU A 109 -2.61 0.09 -6.22
C LEU A 109 -1.15 0.44 -6.52
N ILE A 110 -0.39 0.75 -5.48
CA ILE A 110 1.02 1.09 -5.58
C ILE A 110 1.84 -0.13 -5.20
N THR A 111 2.60 -0.65 -6.15
CA THR A 111 3.38 -1.88 -5.98
C THR A 111 4.71 -1.80 -6.73
N GLY A 112 5.67 -2.62 -6.32
CA GLY A 112 6.90 -2.90 -7.06
C GLY A 112 6.90 -4.28 -7.72
N ASP A 113 5.81 -5.03 -7.59
CA ASP A 113 5.65 -6.36 -8.18
C ASP A 113 5.40 -6.25 -9.69
N LYS A 114 6.17 -7.02 -10.47
CA LYS A 114 6.11 -6.94 -11.94
C LYS A 114 4.86 -7.61 -12.51
N ASP A 115 4.38 -8.70 -11.91
CA ASP A 115 3.21 -9.40 -12.39
C ASP A 115 1.96 -8.55 -12.19
N LEU A 116 1.88 -7.81 -11.06
CA LEU A 116 0.83 -6.81 -10.86
C LEU A 116 0.98 -5.59 -11.79
N LEU A 117 2.20 -5.06 -11.95
CA LEU A 117 2.44 -3.91 -12.83
C LEU A 117 2.11 -4.21 -14.30
N ASP A 118 2.35 -5.45 -14.76
CA ASP A 118 2.01 -5.89 -16.12
C ASP A 118 0.50 -5.85 -16.39
N MET A 119 -0.35 -5.90 -15.36
CA MET A 119 -1.80 -5.73 -15.50
C MET A 119 -2.17 -4.29 -15.88
N GLN A 120 -1.37 -3.29 -15.46
CA GLN A 120 -1.55 -1.83 -15.61
C GLN A 120 -2.81 -1.25 -14.95
N GLN A 121 -3.93 -1.95 -15.06
CA GLN A 121 -5.22 -1.56 -14.52
C GLN A 121 -6.03 -2.82 -14.19
N PHE A 122 -6.66 -2.81 -13.02
CA PHE A 122 -7.65 -3.80 -12.61
C PHE A 122 -8.96 -3.09 -12.30
N ARG A 123 -9.97 -3.28 -13.16
CA ARG A 123 -11.26 -2.56 -13.08
C ARG A 123 -11.03 -1.05 -13.05
N GLU A 124 -11.45 -0.36 -11.98
CA GLU A 124 -11.26 1.09 -11.80
C GLU A 124 -9.94 1.44 -11.10
N THR A 125 -9.16 0.44 -10.69
CA THR A 125 -7.90 0.60 -9.97
C THR A 125 -6.72 0.64 -10.93
N ARG A 126 -5.98 1.74 -10.94
CA ARG A 126 -4.71 1.85 -11.67
C ARG A 126 -3.58 1.22 -10.87
N ILE A 127 -2.73 0.43 -11.52
CA ILE A 127 -1.60 -0.23 -10.89
C ILE A 127 -0.33 0.47 -11.34
N LEU A 128 0.41 1.04 -10.40
CA LEU A 128 1.53 1.94 -10.69
C LEU A 128 2.67 1.72 -9.70
N THR A 129 3.88 2.11 -10.10
CA THR A 129 4.97 2.27 -9.14
C THR A 129 4.79 3.54 -8.31
N ILE A 130 5.46 3.58 -7.16
CA ILE A 130 5.49 4.80 -6.33
C ILE A 130 6.07 6.00 -7.08
N ALA A 131 7.05 5.78 -7.96
CA ALA A 131 7.67 6.85 -8.74
C ALA A 131 6.65 7.46 -9.71
N GLU A 132 5.88 6.64 -10.42
CA GLU A 132 4.82 7.09 -11.32
C GLU A 132 3.73 7.85 -10.57
N TYR A 133 3.30 7.35 -9.41
CA TYR A 133 2.28 8.00 -8.60
C TYR A 133 2.72 9.39 -8.09
N LEU A 134 3.98 9.53 -7.67
CA LEU A 134 4.50 10.80 -7.17
C LEU A 134 4.84 11.81 -8.28
N VAL A 135 5.23 11.35 -9.47
CA VAL A 135 5.49 12.23 -10.63
C VAL A 135 4.19 12.74 -11.26
N GLY A 136 3.08 11.97 -11.16
CA GLY A 136 1.76 12.35 -11.65
C GLY A 136 0.85 13.09 -10.65
N GLY A 137 1.37 13.49 -9.48
CA GLY A 137 0.65 14.35 -8.52
C GLY A 137 0.43 15.76 -9.10
N PRO A 138 -0.66 16.46 -8.75
CA PRO A 138 -1.27 17.47 -9.59
C PRO A 138 -0.32 18.63 -9.93
N GLU A 139 -0.26 18.96 -11.23
CA GLU A 139 -0.04 20.33 -11.69
C GLU A 139 -1.19 21.24 -11.23
#